data_AF-A0A1V5QZN5-F1
#
_entry.id   AF-A0A1V5QZN5-F1
#
_cell.length_a   1.000
_cell.length_b   1.000
_cell.length_c   1.000
_cell.angle_alpha   90.00
_cell.angle_beta   90.00
_cell.angle_gamma   90.00
#
_symmetry.space_group_name_H-M   'P 1'
#
loop_
_entity.id
_entity.type
_entity.pdbx_description
1 polymer ?
#
loop_
_entity_poly.entity_id
_entity_poly.type
_entity_poly.pdbx_seq_one_letter_code
_entity_poly.pdbx_strand_id
1 'polypeptide(L)'
;MSKPTKDEEALIELTKNALSEVLGREPSKQEVWRVHAGFKRMAFMLLEHLDHIKKYENQNIDDEDLPQDSQEIESKTFDEERTLGEEGEHSE
;
A
#
# COMPACT_ATOMS: atom_id res chain seq x y z
N MET A 1 -6.67 -18.63 -24.03
CA MET A 1 -6.38 -17.28 -23.50
C MET A 1 -7.04 -16.28 -24.43
N SER A 2 -8.03 -15.53 -23.95
CA SER A 2 -8.62 -14.44 -24.75
C SER A 2 -7.57 -13.36 -25.01
N LYS A 3 -7.73 -12.63 -26.13
CA LYS A 3 -6.93 -11.44 -26.38
C LYS A 3 -7.28 -10.35 -25.35
N PRO A 4 -6.32 -9.53 -24.92
CA PRO A 4 -6.58 -8.40 -24.03
C PRO A 4 -7.58 -7.43 -24.65
N THR A 5 -8.36 -6.74 -23.82
CA THR A 5 -9.16 -5.59 -24.28
C THR A 5 -8.25 -4.39 -24.55
N LYS A 6 -8.74 -3.38 -25.28
CA LYS A 6 -7.97 -2.14 -25.51
C LYS A 6 -7.53 -1.47 -24.21
N ASP A 7 -8.41 -1.44 -23.20
CA ASP A 7 -8.09 -0.88 -21.90
C ASP A 7 -7.02 -1.70 -21.18
N GLU A 8 -7.06 -3.02 -21.32
CA GLU A 8 -6.03 -3.89 -20.77
C GLU A 8 -4.68 -3.69 -21.48
N GLU A 9 -4.66 -3.50 -22.80
CA GLU A 9 -3.45 -3.16 -23.55
C GLU A 9 -2.83 -1.84 -23.06
N ALA A 10 -3.65 -0.81 -22.85
CA ALA A 10 -3.19 0.46 -22.32
C ALA A 10 -2.59 0.33 -20.90
N LEU A 11 -3.19 -0.50 -20.03
CA LEU A 11 -2.67 -0.77 -18.70
C LEU A 11 -1.34 -1.57 -18.73
N ILE A 12 -1.21 -2.50 -19.68
CA ILE A 12 0.03 -3.24 -19.91
C ILE A 12 1.13 -2.29 -20.41
N GLU A 13 0.80 -1.35 -21.31
CA GLU A 13 1.73 -0.35 -21.80
C GLU A 13 2.17 0.62 -20.69
N LEU A 14 1.23 1.07 -19.86
CA LEU A 14 1.54 1.88 -18.68
C LEU A 14 2.51 1.14 -17.73
N THR A 15 2.23 -0.15 -17.48
CA THR A 15 3.11 -1.00 -16.65
C THR A 15 4.51 -1.10 -17.26
N LYS A 16 4.59 -1.27 -18.58
CA LYS A 16 5.85 -1.36 -19.30
C LYS A 16 6.67 -0.07 -19.16
N ASN A 17 6.03 1.10 -19.34
CA ASN A 17 6.70 2.40 -19.25
C ASN A 17 7.22 2.66 -17.83
N ALA A 18 6.37 2.48 -16.81
CA ALA A 18 6.75 2.63 -15.42
C ALA A 18 7.90 1.70 -15.02
N LEU A 19 7.86 0.44 -15.49
CA LEU A 19 8.91 -0.52 -15.20
C LEU A 19 10.23 -0.17 -15.93
N SER A 20 10.15 0.38 -17.14
CA SER A 20 11.33 0.85 -17.90
C SER A 20 12.03 2.01 -17.17
N GLU A 21 11.26 2.96 -16.63
CA GLU A 21 11.79 4.07 -15.85
C GLU A 21 12.53 3.61 -14.59
N VAL A 22 11.97 2.65 -13.86
CA VAL A 22 12.59 2.12 -12.63
C VAL A 22 13.84 1.27 -12.92
N LEU A 23 13.80 0.47 -13.99
CA LEU A 23 14.91 -0.42 -14.33
C LEU A 23 16.03 0.26 -15.12
N GLY A 24 15.76 1.41 -15.74
CA GLY A 24 16.69 2.07 -16.67
C GLY A 24 16.96 1.26 -17.94
N ARG A 25 16.10 0.28 -18.26
CA ARG A 25 16.21 -0.60 -19.44
C ARG A 25 14.84 -1.08 -19.88
N GLU A 26 14.78 -1.57 -21.13
CA GLU A 26 13.57 -2.22 -21.64
C GLU A 26 13.24 -3.48 -20.79
N PRO A 27 12.02 -3.58 -20.23
CA PRO A 27 11.60 -4.74 -19.47
C PRO A 27 11.19 -5.89 -20.40
N SER A 28 11.45 -7.12 -19.95
CA SER A 28 10.98 -8.32 -20.64
C SER A 28 9.46 -8.46 -20.51
N LYS A 29 8.83 -9.15 -21.47
CA LYS A 29 7.40 -9.45 -21.41
C LYS A 29 6.99 -10.12 -20.09
N GLN A 30 7.81 -11.04 -19.57
CA GLN A 30 7.49 -11.74 -18.32
C GLN A 30 7.51 -10.80 -17.11
N GLU A 31 8.45 -9.84 -17.06
CA GLU A 31 8.50 -8.84 -15.99
C GLU A 31 7.26 -7.95 -16.04
N VAL A 32 6.89 -7.45 -17.23
CA VAL A 32 5.67 -6.65 -17.42
C VAL A 32 4.42 -7.42 -16.98
N TRP A 33 4.25 -8.68 -17.41
CA TRP A 33 3.09 -9.49 -17.04
C TRP A 33 3.00 -9.78 -15.54
N ARG A 34 4.13 -10.01 -14.87
CA ARG A 34 4.16 -10.24 -13.41
C ARG A 34 3.75 -8.98 -12.65
N VAL A 35 4.31 -7.84 -13.02
CA VAL A 35 3.99 -6.55 -12.39
C VAL A 35 2.54 -6.16 -12.65
N HIS A 36 2.05 -6.30 -13.90
CA HIS A 36 0.66 -6.04 -14.26
C HIS A 36 -0.32 -6.90 -13.46
N ALA A 37 0.00 -8.19 -13.28
CA ALA A 37 -0.79 -9.07 -12.42
C ALA A 37 -0.77 -8.62 -10.95
N GLY A 38 0.37 -8.11 -10.45
CA GLY A 38 0.49 -7.50 -9.13
C GLY A 38 -0.40 -6.28 -8.97
N PHE A 39 -0.38 -5.35 -9.93
CA PHE A 39 -1.25 -4.17 -9.93
C PHE A 39 -2.72 -4.53 -9.90
N LYS A 40 -3.16 -5.51 -10.72
CA LYS A 40 -4.55 -5.99 -10.67
C LYS A 40 -4.94 -6.52 -9.29
N ARG A 41 -4.10 -7.35 -8.67
CA ARG A 41 -4.38 -7.88 -7.31
C ARG A 41 -4.51 -6.76 -6.28
N MET A 42 -3.61 -5.78 -6.31
CA MET A 42 -3.68 -4.63 -5.41
C MET A 42 -4.93 -3.79 -5.65
N ALA A 43 -5.30 -3.55 -6.91
CA ALA A 43 -6.54 -2.85 -7.23
C ALA A 43 -7.77 -3.57 -6.68
N PHE A 44 -7.86 -4.89 -6.82
CA PHE A 44 -8.97 -5.67 -6.25
C PHE A 44 -9.01 -5.61 -4.72
N MET A 45 -7.86 -5.75 -4.04
CA MET A 45 -7.81 -5.64 -2.57
C MET A 45 -8.24 -4.25 -2.09
N LEU A 46 -7.83 -3.18 -2.78
CA LEU A 46 -8.26 -1.82 -2.44
C LEU A 46 -9.75 -1.60 -2.69
N LEU A 47 -10.31 -2.15 -3.77
CA LEU A 47 -11.75 -2.10 -4.05
C LEU A 47 -12.56 -2.85 -2.99
N GLU A 48 -12.10 -4.03 -2.58
CA GLU A 48 -12.72 -4.80 -1.49
C GLU A 48 -12.68 -4.03 -0.17
N HIS A 49 -11.56 -3.38 0.15
CA HIS A 49 -11.43 -2.56 1.34
C HIS A 49 -12.38 -1.35 1.33
N LEU A 50 -12.52 -0.66 0.19
CA LEU A 50 -13.46 0.45 0.03
C LEU A 50 -14.92 -0.01 0.18
N ASP A 51 -15.27 -1.21 -0.29
CA ASP A 51 -16.60 -1.78 -0.12
C ASP A 51 -16.90 -2.09 1.36
N HIS A 52 -15.91 -2.59 2.10
CA HIS A 52 -16.03 -2.76 3.55
C HIS A 52 -16.23 -1.44 4.29
N ILE A 53 -15.45 -0.40 3.99
CA ILE A 53 -15.62 0.93 4.61
C ILE A 53 -17.04 1.48 4.37
N LYS A 54 -17.52 1.44 3.13
CA LYS A 54 -18.88 1.91 2.80
C LYS A 54 -19.98 1.13 3.54
N LYS A 55 -19.78 -0.18 3.76
CA LYS A 55 -20.70 -0.97 4.57
C LYS A 55 -20.69 -0.56 6.03
N TYR A 56 -19.51 -0.28 6.61
CA TYR A 56 -19.41 0.25 7.97
C TYR A 56 -20.04 1.64 8.10
N GLU A 57 -19.82 2.56 7.16
CA GLU A 57 -20.47 3.88 7.18
C GLU A 57 -22.01 3.77 7.09
N ASN A 58 -22.52 2.87 6.26
CA ASN A 58 -23.97 2.63 6.16
C ASN A 58 -24.55 1.87 7.38
N GLN A 59 -23.72 1.20 8.18
CA GLN A 59 -24.14 0.50 9.41
C GLN A 59 -24.02 1.38 10.67
N ASN A 60 -23.37 2.54 10.60
CA ASN A 60 -23.23 3.49 11.71
C ASN A 60 -24.30 4.61 11.68
N ILE A 61 -25.51 4.33 11.20
CA ILE A 61 -26.68 5.21 11.37
C ILE A 61 -27.69 4.53 12.30
N ASP A 62 -27.21 4.10 13.47
CA ASP A 62 -28.01 3.83 14.65
C ASP A 62 -27.14 4.21 15.86
N ASP A 63 -27.02 5.52 16.11
CA ASP A 63 -26.34 6.16 17.25
C ASP A 63 -27.11 5.97 18.57
N GLU A 64 -27.54 4.75 18.92
CA GLU A 64 -28.25 4.46 20.17
C GLU A 64 -27.69 3.22 20.91
N ASP A 65 -26.38 2.93 20.83
CA ASP A 65 -25.74 2.02 21.80
C ASP A 65 -24.19 2.07 21.83
N LEU A 66 -23.58 3.26 21.87
CA LEU A 66 -22.16 3.37 22.23
C LEU A 66 -22.00 3.14 23.74
N PRO A 67 -21.27 2.12 24.21
CA PRO A 67 -20.95 2.01 25.62
C PRO A 67 -20.00 3.16 26.00
N GLN A 68 -20.52 4.02 26.85
CA GLN A 68 -19.87 5.18 27.44
C GLN A 68 -18.81 4.74 28.45
N ASP A 69 -17.70 4.14 27.99
CA ASP A 69 -16.50 3.94 28.82
C ASP A 69 -15.29 3.55 27.97
N SER A 70 -14.53 4.55 27.51
CA SER A 70 -13.09 4.44 27.20
C SER A 70 -12.46 5.84 27.06
N GLN A 71 -12.94 6.81 27.85
CA GLN A 71 -12.14 7.99 28.18
C GLN A 71 -11.40 7.71 29.48
N GLU A 72 -10.30 6.95 29.40
CA GLU A 72 -9.25 7.05 30.40
C GLU A 72 -7.92 7.34 29.70
N ILE A 73 -7.29 8.37 30.21
CA ILE A 73 -6.23 9.16 29.63
C ILE A 73 -4.95 8.65 30.28
N GLU A 74 -4.01 8.07 29.54
CA GLU A 74 -2.61 8.09 29.94
C GLU A 74 -1.73 8.52 28.77
N SER A 75 -1.56 9.83 28.69
CA SER A 75 -0.41 10.49 28.10
C SER A 75 0.87 9.98 28.77
N LYS A 76 1.60 9.09 28.09
CA LYS A 76 2.99 8.78 28.42
C LYS A 76 3.84 8.99 27.17
N THR A 77 4.49 10.14 27.16
CA THR A 77 5.67 10.49 26.35
C THR A 77 6.65 9.32 26.30
N PHE A 78 6.99 8.86 25.09
CA PHE A 78 8.26 8.18 24.82
C PHE A 78 8.99 9.01 23.77
N ASP A 79 9.77 9.95 24.28
CA ASP A 79 10.85 10.63 23.57
C ASP A 79 12.11 9.81 23.83
N GLU A 80 12.71 9.26 22.77
CA GLU A 80 14.12 8.93 22.78
C GLU A 80 14.67 9.02 21.35
N GLU A 81 14.86 10.26 20.89
CA GLU A 81 15.77 10.57 19.79
C GLU A 81 17.24 10.47 20.26
N ARG A 82 18.13 10.04 19.35
CA ARG A 82 19.61 10.02 19.38
C ARG A 82 20.31 8.86 20.10
N THR A 83 21.03 8.07 19.31
CA THR A 83 22.50 8.25 19.19
C THR A 83 22.99 7.85 17.80
N LEU A 84 23.46 8.85 17.06
CA LEU A 84 24.29 8.73 15.86
C LEU A 84 25.74 8.95 16.32
N GLY A 85 26.67 8.05 15.96
CA GLY A 85 28.08 8.16 16.33
C GLY A 85 28.91 6.99 15.81
N GLU A 86 29.44 7.15 14.60
CA GLU A 86 30.54 6.37 14.03
C GLU A 86 31.88 6.93 14.56
N GLU A 87 32.94 6.12 14.47
CA GLU A 87 34.38 6.40 14.65
C GLU A 87 35.03 6.14 16.03
N GLY A 88 36.15 5.39 16.01
CA GLY A 88 37.26 5.57 16.94
C GLY A 88 37.85 4.31 17.58
N GLU A 89 38.97 3.83 17.01
CA GLU A 89 39.97 2.96 17.67
C GLU A 89 40.30 3.39 19.10
N HIS A 90 40.59 2.43 19.99
CA HIS A 90 41.74 2.59 20.90
C HIS A 90 42.27 1.23 21.37
N SER A 91 43.55 1.03 21.09
CA SER A 91 44.44 0.06 21.74
C SER A 91 44.67 0.48 23.19
N GLU A 92 44.73 -0.50 24.11
CA GLU A 92 45.76 -0.67 25.15
C GLU A 92 45.69 -2.08 25.75
#